data_AF-A0A520K5T6-F1
#
_entry.id   AF-A0A520K5T6-F1
#
_cell.length_a   1.000
_cell.length_b   1.000
_cell.length_c   1.000
_cell.angle_alpha   90.00
_cell.angle_beta   90.00
_cell.angle_gamma   90.00
#
_symmetry.space_group_name_H-M   'P 1'
#
loop_
_entity.id
_entity.type
_entity.pdbx_description
1 polymer ?
#
loop_
_entity_poly.entity_id
_entity_poly.type
_entity_poly.pdbx_seq_one_letter_code
_entity_poly.pdbx_strand_id
1 'polypeptide(L)'
;MDKTNRISGALVSSLLILASLLVSGAVAERLEISVDEAYSMLQKNPGAIILLDMRTEQMYQSEHIPGAINIPLSINTSSFERGIDELEKSKTVIVYCQAGGASKLAADLLVQHGFERVYTMAGGINAWKQKYPTTLTAPQPTEARPGAIKAEPFTLTSVDGTTFSLSDYSGKVVVLTLILTTCHLCQEEMEELKALKQAYPDLVIISVSIDPGETDDNLRNFKERYNADWLFARDTARVASTYQGYVLATPTIVIITPKGYLSFRKVELVPLEDLKSAVERAYREEGELIPGGASEEKPMIPGFEAVLAIVMVGVLVAVQRLAKRKR
;
A
#
# COMPACT_ATOMS: atom_id res chain seq x y z
N MET A 1 -64.51 -24.23 54.29
CA MET A 1 -65.01 -24.12 52.91
C MET A 1 -63.82 -23.99 51.98
N ASP A 2 -63.62 -25.04 51.18
CA ASP A 2 -63.14 -25.07 49.78
C ASP A 2 -63.14 -23.69 49.08
N LYS A 3 -62.27 -23.28 48.16
CA LYS A 3 -61.37 -23.95 47.21
C LYS A 3 -60.68 -22.81 46.44
N THR A 4 -59.39 -22.88 46.09
CA THR A 4 -58.86 -22.65 44.71
C THR A 4 -57.34 -22.54 44.63
N ASN A 5 -56.80 -23.38 43.74
CA ASN A 5 -55.67 -23.19 42.85
C ASN A 5 -54.24 -22.99 43.39
N ARG A 6 -53.56 -24.14 43.47
CA ARG A 6 -52.31 -24.42 42.74
C ARG A 6 -52.22 -23.66 41.42
N ILE A 7 -51.04 -23.11 41.09
CA ILE A 7 -50.36 -23.16 39.79
C ILE A 7 -48.95 -22.52 39.93
N SER A 8 -47.95 -23.33 39.56
CA SER A 8 -46.63 -22.96 39.01
C SER A 8 -45.58 -22.28 39.89
N GLY A 9 -44.76 -23.13 40.53
CA GLY A 9 -43.34 -22.86 40.68
C GLY A 9 -42.65 -22.91 39.32
N ALA A 10 -42.41 -21.74 38.73
CA ALA A 10 -41.49 -21.53 37.62
C ALA A 10 -41.33 -20.01 37.38
N LEU A 11 -40.76 -19.24 38.31
CA LEU A 11 -40.47 -17.82 38.05
C LEU A 11 -39.38 -17.17 38.94
N VAL A 12 -38.66 -17.95 39.75
CA VAL A 12 -37.55 -17.40 40.59
C VAL A 12 -36.16 -17.67 39.98
N SER A 13 -36.08 -18.36 38.84
CA SER A 13 -34.80 -18.56 38.14
C SER A 13 -34.44 -17.43 37.15
N SER A 14 -35.26 -16.38 37.02
CA SER A 14 -35.04 -15.31 36.05
C SER A 14 -34.46 -14.02 36.64
N LEU A 15 -34.05 -14.02 37.91
CA LEU A 15 -33.49 -12.84 38.59
C LEU A 15 -31.98 -12.92 38.89
N LEU A 16 -31.30 -13.98 38.45
CA LEU A 16 -29.84 -14.17 38.64
C LEU A 16 -29.07 -14.37 37.31
N ILE A 17 -29.71 -14.12 36.16
CA ILE A 17 -29.04 -13.95 34.85
C ILE A 17 -29.29 -12.53 34.33
N LEU A 18 -29.36 -11.55 35.23
CA LEU A 18 -29.35 -10.13 34.89
C LEU A 18 -28.23 -9.39 35.65
N ALA A 19 -27.10 -10.05 35.81
CA ALA A 19 -25.87 -9.47 36.32
C ALA A 19 -24.71 -9.82 35.38
N SER A 20 -24.72 -9.37 34.13
CA SER A 20 -23.49 -9.30 33.29
C SER A 20 -23.64 -8.63 31.91
N LEU A 21 -24.57 -7.71 31.66
CA LEU A 21 -24.56 -6.93 30.41
C LEU A 21 -24.95 -5.47 30.64
N LEU A 22 -24.27 -4.84 31.59
CA LEU A 22 -23.86 -3.46 31.39
C LEU A 22 -22.37 -3.50 31.03
N VAL A 23 -22.06 -4.01 29.83
CA VAL A 23 -20.88 -3.51 29.15
C VAL A 23 -21.22 -2.06 28.88
N SER A 24 -20.73 -1.18 29.74
CA SER A 24 -20.64 0.24 29.44
C SER A 24 -19.84 0.31 28.15
N GLY A 25 -20.53 0.38 27.01
CA GLY A 25 -19.91 0.75 25.76
C GLY A 25 -19.45 2.18 25.98
N ALA A 26 -18.22 2.36 26.46
CA ALA A 26 -17.56 3.64 26.48
C ALA A 26 -17.57 4.10 25.02
N VAL A 27 -18.44 5.07 24.70
CA VAL A 27 -18.41 5.72 23.40
C VAL A 27 -17.06 6.41 23.36
N ALA A 28 -16.19 5.97 22.44
CA ALA A 28 -14.87 6.55 22.32
C ALA A 28 -15.00 8.06 22.08
N GLU A 29 -14.38 8.84 22.95
CA GLU A 29 -14.45 10.30 22.91
C GLU A 29 -13.44 10.80 21.88
N ARG A 30 -13.92 11.54 20.87
CA ARG A 30 -13.08 12.26 19.89
C ARG A 30 -12.96 13.71 20.32
N LEU A 31 -11.75 14.11 20.70
CA LEU A 31 -11.46 15.48 21.12
C LEU A 31 -10.30 16.06 20.32
N GLU A 32 -10.46 17.30 19.85
CA GLU A 32 -9.35 18.06 19.29
C GLU A 32 -8.64 18.79 20.43
N ILE A 33 -7.32 18.63 20.53
CA ILE A 33 -6.48 19.24 21.57
C ILE A 33 -5.41 20.14 20.95
N SER A 34 -4.99 21.16 21.68
CA SER A 34 -3.87 22.02 21.33
C SER A 34 -2.52 21.30 21.45
N VAL A 35 -1.48 21.86 20.81
CA VAL A 35 -0.10 21.38 20.96
C VAL A 35 0.41 21.46 22.40
N ASP A 36 -0.07 22.43 23.19
CA ASP A 36 0.31 22.61 24.60
C ASP A 36 -0.31 21.53 25.50
N GLU A 37 -1.54 21.14 25.22
CA GLU A 37 -2.21 20.02 25.89
C GLU A 37 -1.57 18.69 25.50
N ALA A 38 -1.31 18.46 24.21
CA ALA A 38 -0.63 17.26 23.74
C ALA A 38 0.74 17.09 24.39
N TYR A 39 1.54 18.16 24.43
CA TYR A 39 2.84 18.16 25.11
C TYR A 39 2.69 17.84 26.60
N SER A 40 1.75 18.48 27.30
CA SER A 40 1.48 18.25 28.72
C SER A 40 1.06 16.80 29.01
N MET A 41 0.27 16.19 28.13
CA MET A 41 -0.14 14.79 28.24
C MET A 41 1.04 13.83 28.07
N LEU A 42 1.87 14.06 27.05
CA LEU A 42 3.07 13.26 26.77
C LEU A 42 4.09 13.32 27.91
N GLN A 43 4.27 14.48 28.56
CA GLN A 43 5.15 14.62 29.73
C GLN A 43 4.64 13.88 30.96
N LYS A 44 3.31 13.84 31.17
CA LYS A 44 2.72 13.21 32.35
C LYS A 44 2.76 11.69 32.29
N ASN A 45 2.48 11.10 31.13
CA ASN A 45 2.34 9.64 30.98
C ASN A 45 2.84 9.13 29.61
N PRO A 46 4.15 9.20 29.30
CA PRO A 46 4.68 8.86 27.98
C PRO A 46 4.40 7.39 27.56
N GLY A 47 4.37 6.45 28.51
CA GLY A 47 4.13 5.02 28.22
C GLY A 47 2.66 4.64 28.01
N ALA A 48 1.71 5.53 28.32
CA ALA A 48 0.28 5.30 28.20
C ALA A 48 -0.34 5.96 26.94
N ILE A 49 0.48 6.65 26.16
CA ILE A 49 0.07 7.42 24.99
C ILE A 49 0.76 6.88 23.75
N ILE A 50 -0.02 6.58 22.73
CA ILE A 50 0.47 6.35 21.38
C ILE A 50 0.39 7.70 20.66
N LEU A 51 1.54 8.25 20.33
CA LEU A 51 1.63 9.44 19.49
C LEU A 51 1.74 8.97 18.03
N LEU A 52 0.74 9.27 17.21
CA LEU A 52 0.60 8.74 15.86
C LEU A 52 0.82 9.82 14.81
N ASP A 53 1.89 9.69 14.03
CA ASP A 53 2.16 10.52 12.85
C ASP A 53 1.52 9.87 11.62
N MET A 54 0.52 10.52 11.04
CA MET A 54 -0.15 10.02 9.83
C MET A 54 0.38 10.63 8.52
N ARG A 55 1.47 11.39 8.59
CA ARG A 55 2.15 11.93 7.39
C ARG A 55 2.91 10.80 6.68
N THR A 56 3.42 11.11 5.50
CA THR A 56 4.28 10.17 4.79
C THR A 56 5.55 9.89 5.60
N GLU A 57 6.10 8.70 5.44
CA GLU A 57 7.36 8.31 6.08
C GLU A 57 8.48 9.29 5.74
N GLN A 58 8.54 9.82 4.51
CA GLN A 58 9.54 10.84 4.14
C GLN A 58 9.46 12.06 5.06
N MET A 59 8.24 12.55 5.32
CA MET A 59 8.03 13.69 6.21
C MET A 59 8.41 13.33 7.64
N TYR A 60 8.02 12.14 8.12
CA TYR A 60 8.40 11.64 9.43
C TYR A 60 9.92 11.52 9.60
N GLN A 61 10.61 10.86 8.68
CA GLN A 61 12.06 10.65 8.72
C GLN A 61 12.84 11.96 8.70
N SER A 62 12.39 12.93 7.89
CA SER A 62 13.01 14.26 7.82
C SER A 62 12.85 15.04 9.12
N GLU A 63 11.68 14.98 9.74
CA GLU A 63 11.33 15.71 10.95
C GLU A 63 10.07 15.09 11.56
N HIS A 64 10.11 14.60 12.79
CA HIS A 64 8.93 14.11 13.52
C HIS A 64 8.94 14.49 14.99
N ILE A 65 7.81 14.29 15.68
CA ILE A 65 7.75 14.50 17.13
C ILE A 65 8.42 13.29 17.82
N PRO A 66 9.37 13.50 18.76
CA PRO A 66 10.05 12.40 19.44
C PRO A 66 9.08 11.37 20.03
N GLY A 67 9.33 10.08 19.75
CA GLY A 67 8.50 8.98 20.23
C GLY A 67 7.20 8.74 19.44
N ALA A 68 6.95 9.49 18.36
CA ALA A 68 5.83 9.22 17.47
C ALA A 68 6.04 7.92 16.69
N ILE A 69 4.97 7.17 16.46
CA ILE A 69 4.89 6.03 15.53
C ILE A 69 4.36 6.56 14.19
N ASN A 70 5.01 6.25 13.08
CA ASN A 70 4.50 6.62 11.76
C ASN A 70 3.58 5.53 11.20
N ILE A 71 2.32 5.89 10.93
CA ILE A 71 1.39 5.06 10.15
C ILE A 71 0.72 5.99 9.15
N PRO A 72 1.25 6.11 7.91
CA PRO A 72 0.73 7.04 6.91
C PRO A 72 -0.74 6.77 6.58
N LEU A 73 -1.57 7.81 6.58
CA LEU A 73 -2.93 7.72 6.04
C LEU A 73 -2.89 8.06 4.54
N SER A 74 -3.10 7.05 3.70
CA SER A 74 -3.18 7.21 2.25
C SER A 74 -4.62 7.34 1.75
N ILE A 75 -4.81 7.59 0.45
CA ILE A 75 -6.14 7.62 -0.19
C ILE A 75 -6.88 6.28 0.01
N ASN A 76 -6.14 5.18 0.05
CA ASN A 76 -6.65 3.87 0.46
C ASN A 76 -6.36 3.67 1.95
N THR A 77 -7.41 3.65 2.78
CA THR A 77 -7.29 3.56 4.24
C THR A 77 -6.81 2.19 4.73
N SER A 78 -6.84 1.15 3.89
CA SER A 78 -6.55 -0.24 4.28
C SER A 78 -5.17 -0.44 4.93
N SER A 79 -4.13 0.24 4.44
CA SER A 79 -2.79 0.15 5.05
C SER A 79 -2.71 0.82 6.41
N PHE A 80 -3.46 1.92 6.59
CA PHE A 80 -3.59 2.60 7.87
C PHE A 80 -4.36 1.72 8.86
N GLU A 81 -5.49 1.17 8.44
CA GLU A 81 -6.34 0.26 9.22
C GLU A 81 -5.55 -0.97 9.73
N ARG A 82 -4.77 -1.63 8.86
CA ARG A 82 -3.88 -2.72 9.29
C ARG A 82 -2.83 -2.27 10.31
N GLY A 83 -2.18 -1.13 10.07
CA GLY A 83 -1.16 -0.62 10.98
C GLY A 83 -1.73 -0.31 12.37
N ILE A 84 -2.93 0.29 12.42
CA ILE A 84 -3.58 0.60 13.71
C ILE A 84 -4.13 -0.65 14.41
N ASP A 85 -4.30 -1.78 13.74
CA ASP A 85 -4.71 -3.05 14.35
C ASP A 85 -3.62 -3.72 15.17
N GLU A 86 -2.35 -3.41 14.89
CA GLU A 86 -1.21 -3.88 15.69
C GLU A 86 -1.00 -3.07 16.98
N LEU A 87 -1.71 -1.95 17.14
CA LEU A 87 -1.56 -1.06 18.27
C LEU A 87 -2.43 -1.47 19.47
N GLU A 88 -1.94 -1.17 20.67
CA GLU A 88 -2.66 -1.41 21.92
C GLU A 88 -3.89 -0.48 22.05
N LYS A 89 -5.08 -1.01 21.77
CA LYS A 89 -6.35 -0.25 21.72
C LYS A 89 -6.77 0.45 23.02
N SER A 90 -6.26 -0.01 24.17
CA SER A 90 -6.52 0.56 25.50
C SER A 90 -5.69 1.81 25.80
N LYS A 91 -4.59 2.05 25.05
CA LYS A 91 -3.78 3.27 25.18
C LYS A 91 -4.52 4.45 24.57
N THR A 92 -4.25 5.64 25.10
CA THR A 92 -4.76 6.87 24.49
C THR A 92 -3.94 7.17 23.23
N VAL A 93 -4.63 7.50 22.13
CA VAL A 93 -3.98 7.87 20.87
C VAL A 93 -4.07 9.38 20.70
N ILE A 94 -2.94 10.01 20.41
CA ILE A 94 -2.89 11.38 19.89
C ILE A 94 -2.43 11.28 18.43
N VAL A 95 -3.31 11.58 17.49
CA VAL A 95 -3.00 11.56 16.05
C VAL A 95 -2.75 12.96 15.51
N TYR A 96 -1.71 13.10 14.70
CA TYR A 96 -1.37 14.37 14.06
C TYR A 96 -0.92 14.19 12.61
N CYS A 97 -1.16 15.23 11.81
CA CYS A 97 -0.67 15.34 10.43
C CYS A 97 0.18 16.61 10.26
N GLN A 98 0.35 17.11 9.04
CA GLN A 98 1.16 18.31 8.81
C GLN A 98 0.56 19.57 9.47
N ALA A 99 -0.75 19.78 9.35
CA ALA A 99 -1.42 21.02 9.76
C ALA A 99 -2.71 20.82 10.60
N GLY A 100 -3.05 19.58 10.97
CA GLY A 100 -4.20 19.24 11.82
C GLY A 100 -5.53 18.96 11.08
N GLY A 101 -5.65 19.25 9.79
CA GLY A 101 -6.91 19.07 9.04
C GLY A 101 -7.27 17.62 8.68
N ALA A 102 -6.27 16.78 8.39
CA ALA A 102 -6.49 15.40 7.94
C ALA A 102 -6.67 14.38 9.10
N SER A 103 -6.46 14.81 10.34
CA SER A 103 -6.49 13.96 11.54
C SER A 103 -7.90 13.51 11.94
N LYS A 104 -8.97 14.13 11.40
CA LYS A 104 -10.37 13.75 11.71
C LYS A 104 -10.76 12.41 11.09
N LEU A 105 -10.40 12.16 9.83
CA LEU A 105 -10.62 10.86 9.18
C LEU A 105 -9.84 9.74 9.90
N ALA A 106 -8.58 10.01 10.25
CA ALA A 106 -7.77 9.07 11.02
C ALA A 106 -8.40 8.75 12.38
N ALA A 107 -8.90 9.77 13.08
CA ALA A 107 -9.57 9.57 14.37
C ALA A 107 -10.84 8.73 14.24
N ASP A 108 -11.60 8.91 13.16
CA ASP A 108 -12.80 8.11 12.90
C ASP A 108 -12.47 6.63 12.68
N LEU A 109 -11.41 6.35 11.90
CA LEU A 109 -10.92 4.99 11.69
C LEU A 109 -10.40 4.36 12.99
N LEU A 110 -9.63 5.10 13.80
CA LEU A 110 -9.19 4.62 15.11
C LEU A 110 -10.39 4.26 16.02
N VAL A 111 -11.41 5.10 16.09
CA VAL A 111 -12.61 4.77 16.87
C VAL A 111 -13.33 3.54 16.33
N GLN A 112 -13.49 3.42 15.01
CA GLN A 112 -14.10 2.26 14.36
C GLN A 112 -13.33 0.96 14.64
N HIS A 113 -12.00 1.05 14.76
CA HIS A 113 -11.11 -0.06 15.09
C HIS A 113 -10.91 -0.27 16.60
N GLY A 114 -11.82 0.25 17.43
CA GLY A 114 -11.94 -0.10 18.85
C GLY A 114 -11.01 0.66 19.79
N PHE A 115 -10.39 1.76 19.37
CA PHE A 115 -9.61 2.59 20.28
C PHE A 115 -10.53 3.41 21.19
N GLU A 116 -10.27 3.35 22.50
CA GLU A 116 -11.18 3.93 23.51
C GLU A 116 -11.05 5.45 23.65
N ARG A 117 -9.86 6.00 23.41
CA ARG A 117 -9.52 7.41 23.67
C ARG A 117 -8.65 7.97 22.56
N VAL A 118 -9.24 8.80 21.70
CA VAL A 118 -8.57 9.31 20.49
C VAL A 118 -8.63 10.83 20.44
N TYR A 119 -7.46 11.46 20.35
CA TYR A 119 -7.30 12.91 20.26
C TYR A 119 -6.67 13.30 18.93
N THR A 120 -7.17 14.37 18.31
CA THR A 120 -6.50 14.98 17.15
C THR A 120 -5.72 16.22 17.60
N MET A 121 -4.48 16.38 17.13
CA MET A 121 -3.67 17.54 17.50
C MET A 121 -3.88 18.71 16.53
N ALA A 122 -4.49 19.80 17.03
CA ALA A 122 -4.73 21.02 16.28
C ALA A 122 -3.41 21.65 15.78
N GLY A 123 -3.40 22.07 14.50
CA GLY A 123 -2.22 22.66 13.87
C GLY A 123 -1.10 21.67 13.52
N GLY A 124 -1.22 20.39 13.90
CA GLY A 124 -0.28 19.33 13.56
C GLY A 124 1.16 19.62 13.98
N ILE A 125 2.13 19.02 13.27
CA ILE A 125 3.55 19.25 13.53
C ILE A 125 3.99 20.69 13.25
N ASN A 126 3.32 21.40 12.34
CA ASN A 126 3.62 22.80 12.03
C ASN A 126 3.45 23.72 13.24
N ALA A 127 2.40 23.49 14.04
CA ALA A 127 2.19 24.22 15.29
C ALA A 127 3.12 23.72 16.40
N TRP A 128 3.39 22.41 16.44
CA TRP A 128 4.28 21.80 17.44
C TRP A 128 5.68 22.41 17.39
N LYS A 129 6.29 22.45 16.20
CA LYS A 129 7.70 22.88 16.05
C LYS A 129 7.94 24.36 16.29
N GLN A 130 6.88 25.17 16.42
CA GLN A 130 7.01 26.56 16.85
C GLN A 130 7.31 26.68 18.35
N LYS A 131 7.03 25.64 19.14
CA LYS A 131 7.10 25.67 20.61
C LYS A 131 7.92 24.53 21.22
N TYR A 132 7.94 23.36 20.59
CA TYR A 132 8.47 22.12 21.16
C TYR A 132 9.44 21.41 20.21
N PRO A 133 10.38 20.60 20.74
CA PRO A 133 11.41 19.96 19.93
C PRO A 133 10.85 18.91 18.96
N THR A 134 11.50 18.80 17.81
CA THR A 134 11.35 17.71 16.84
C THR A 134 12.62 16.88 16.78
N THR A 135 12.50 15.61 16.37
CA THR A 135 13.63 14.77 15.99
C THR A 135 13.94 15.01 14.53
N LEU A 136 15.14 15.50 14.23
CA LEU A 136 15.70 15.55 12.89
C LEU A 136 16.62 14.34 12.72
N THR A 137 16.25 13.40 11.86
CA THR A 137 17.07 12.19 11.65
C THR A 137 18.11 12.49 10.57
N ALA A 138 19.39 12.53 10.93
CA ALA A 138 20.45 12.39 9.94
C ALA A 138 20.30 11.01 9.26
N PRO A 139 20.49 10.89 7.93
CA PRO A 139 20.25 9.63 7.21
C PRO A 139 21.08 8.51 7.83
N GLN A 140 20.40 7.48 8.35
CA GLN A 140 21.04 6.32 8.97
C GLN A 140 21.57 5.36 7.89
N PRO A 141 22.75 4.74 8.08
CA PRO A 141 23.28 3.71 7.19
C PRO A 141 22.38 2.46 7.14
N THR A 142 22.24 1.96 5.92
CA THR A 142 21.29 0.98 5.43
C THR A 142 21.45 -0.44 5.99
N GLU A 143 20.73 -0.78 7.05
CA GLU A 143 20.10 -2.11 7.17
C GLU A 143 18.72 -2.05 6.50
N ALA A 144 18.26 -3.17 5.93
CA ALA A 144 17.06 -3.22 5.11
C ALA A 144 15.86 -2.60 5.85
N ARG A 145 15.31 -1.52 5.27
CA ARG A 145 14.20 -0.77 5.85
C ARG A 145 13.02 -1.72 6.09
N PRO A 146 12.36 -1.71 7.26
CA PRO A 146 11.07 -2.38 7.43
C PRO A 146 10.11 -1.92 6.31
N GLY A 147 9.59 -2.86 5.52
CA GLY A 147 8.75 -2.57 4.34
C GLY A 147 9.48 -2.42 3.00
N ALA A 148 10.80 -2.61 2.93
CA ALA A 148 11.52 -2.66 1.66
C ALA A 148 11.12 -3.91 0.85
N ILE A 149 10.61 -3.70 -0.36
CA ILE A 149 10.18 -4.79 -1.26
C ILE A 149 11.41 -5.28 -2.02
N LYS A 150 11.75 -6.56 -1.86
CA LYS A 150 12.83 -7.19 -2.62
C LYS A 150 12.39 -7.41 -4.07
N ALA A 151 13.29 -7.19 -5.02
CA ALA A 151 13.03 -7.46 -6.42
C ALA A 151 12.93 -8.96 -6.68
N GLU A 152 11.83 -9.37 -7.32
CA GLU A 152 11.61 -10.76 -7.69
C GLU A 152 12.53 -11.15 -8.86
N PRO A 153 13.20 -12.32 -8.77
CA PRO A 153 14.15 -12.73 -9.78
C PRO A 153 13.47 -13.01 -11.12
N PHE A 154 14.18 -12.73 -12.21
CA PHE A 154 13.82 -13.16 -13.55
C PHE A 154 15.08 -13.45 -14.36
N THR A 155 14.91 -14.26 -15.41
CA THR A 155 15.93 -14.54 -16.42
C THR A 155 15.29 -14.35 -17.79
N LEU A 156 15.93 -13.57 -18.64
CA LEU A 156 15.47 -13.27 -20.00
C LEU A 156 16.62 -13.47 -20.99
N THR A 157 16.28 -13.57 -22.27
CA THR A 157 17.24 -13.48 -23.37
C THR A 157 16.98 -12.18 -24.11
N SER A 158 18.02 -11.35 -24.26
CA SER A 158 17.91 -10.12 -25.02
C SER A 158 17.72 -10.43 -26.50
N VAL A 159 17.21 -9.44 -27.25
CA VAL A 159 17.13 -9.53 -28.71
C VAL A 159 18.52 -9.80 -29.31
N ASP A 160 19.61 -9.33 -28.70
CA ASP A 160 20.98 -9.55 -29.16
C ASP A 160 21.52 -10.97 -28.85
N GLY A 161 20.71 -11.84 -28.24
CA GLY A 161 21.06 -13.22 -27.93
C GLY A 161 21.74 -13.42 -26.58
N THR A 162 21.90 -12.37 -25.78
CA THR A 162 22.50 -12.45 -24.44
C THR A 162 21.44 -12.89 -23.43
N THR A 163 21.62 -14.06 -22.83
CA THR A 163 20.83 -14.46 -21.65
C THR A 163 21.38 -13.78 -20.39
N PHE A 164 20.49 -13.20 -19.60
CA PHE A 164 20.83 -12.51 -18.35
C PHE A 164 19.77 -12.76 -17.29
N SER A 165 20.18 -12.73 -16.02
CA SER A 165 19.31 -12.75 -14.86
C SER A 165 19.42 -11.43 -14.10
N LEU A 166 18.37 -11.04 -13.37
CA LEU A 166 18.41 -9.83 -12.55
C LEU A 166 19.60 -9.85 -11.56
N SER A 167 19.93 -11.02 -11.01
CA SER A 167 21.05 -11.23 -10.09
C SER A 167 22.43 -10.91 -10.69
N ASP A 168 22.56 -10.94 -12.02
CA ASP A 168 23.83 -10.64 -12.71
C ASP A 168 24.22 -9.16 -12.55
N TYR A 169 23.25 -8.32 -12.15
CA TYR A 169 23.41 -6.89 -11.89
C TYR A 169 23.43 -6.55 -10.40
N SER A 170 23.66 -7.53 -9.51
CA SER A 170 23.87 -7.26 -8.08
C SER A 170 24.98 -6.23 -7.89
N GLY A 171 24.76 -5.26 -7.01
CA GLY A 171 25.69 -4.15 -6.79
C GLY A 171 25.55 -2.99 -7.78
N LYS A 172 24.62 -3.04 -8.74
CA LYS A 172 24.29 -1.93 -9.65
C LYS A 172 22.85 -1.47 -9.46
N VAL A 173 22.59 -0.20 -9.76
CA VAL A 173 21.21 0.29 -9.94
C VAL A 173 20.69 -0.22 -11.29
N VAL A 174 19.48 -0.78 -11.29
CA VAL A 174 18.79 -1.27 -12.48
C VAL A 174 17.53 -0.47 -12.71
N VAL A 175 17.37 0.11 -13.90
CA VAL A 175 16.11 0.68 -14.41
C VAL A 175 15.47 -0.34 -15.32
N LEU A 176 14.39 -0.97 -14.85
CA LEU A 176 13.57 -1.88 -15.61
C LEU A 176 12.38 -1.11 -16.20
N THR A 177 12.27 -1.07 -17.52
CA THR A 177 11.11 -0.47 -18.21
C THR A 177 10.26 -1.53 -18.87
N LEU A 178 8.94 -1.38 -18.77
CA LEU A 178 7.95 -2.27 -19.35
C LEU A 178 7.18 -1.49 -20.42
N ILE A 179 7.35 -1.90 -21.68
CA ILE A 179 6.99 -1.07 -22.83
C ILE A 179 6.13 -1.84 -23.85
N LEU A 180 5.50 -1.07 -24.74
CA LEU A 180 5.01 -1.56 -26.04
C LEU A 180 5.70 -0.71 -27.11
N THR A 181 6.30 -1.33 -28.11
CA THR A 181 7.02 -0.61 -29.19
C THR A 181 6.10 0.31 -30.01
N THR A 182 4.80 0.03 -30.00
CA THR A 182 3.72 0.79 -30.64
C THR A 182 3.13 1.89 -29.75
N CYS A 183 3.49 1.98 -28.47
CA CYS A 183 2.99 3.01 -27.55
C CYS A 183 3.74 4.33 -27.75
N HIS A 184 3.00 5.41 -28.00
CA HIS A 184 3.58 6.75 -28.19
C HIS A 184 4.34 7.26 -26.96
N LEU A 185 3.81 7.04 -25.75
CA LEU A 185 4.49 7.45 -24.52
C LEU A 185 5.79 6.65 -24.27
N CYS A 186 5.83 5.37 -24.66
CA CYS A 186 7.07 4.58 -24.61
C CYS A 186 8.10 5.11 -25.61
N GLN A 187 7.66 5.62 -26.76
CA GLN A 187 8.54 6.26 -27.74
C GLN A 187 9.11 7.58 -27.24
N GLU A 188 8.34 8.36 -26.48
CA GLU A 188 8.80 9.59 -25.81
C GLU A 188 9.80 9.27 -24.68
N GLU A 189 9.53 8.24 -23.89
CA GLU A 189 10.40 7.76 -22.80
C GLU A 189 11.84 7.47 -23.27
N MET A 190 12.02 7.02 -24.52
CA MET A 190 13.33 6.65 -25.05
C MET A 190 14.35 7.79 -25.01
N GLU A 191 13.94 9.05 -25.24
CA GLU A 191 14.87 10.18 -25.17
C GLU A 191 15.26 10.49 -23.71
N GLU A 192 14.33 10.35 -22.77
CA GLU A 192 14.60 10.47 -21.33
C GLU A 192 15.60 9.40 -20.87
N LEU A 193 15.41 8.14 -21.28
CA LEU A 193 16.31 7.03 -20.95
C LEU A 193 17.71 7.19 -21.55
N LYS A 194 17.82 7.70 -22.79
CA LYS A 194 19.12 8.02 -23.39
C LYS A 194 19.86 9.09 -22.60
N ALA A 195 19.17 10.18 -22.26
CA ALA A 195 19.76 11.24 -21.45
C ALA A 195 20.15 10.74 -20.05
N LEU A 196 19.34 9.86 -19.46
CA LEU A 196 19.64 9.23 -18.17
C LEU A 196 20.88 8.35 -18.24
N LYS A 197 20.98 7.49 -19.27
CA LYS A 197 22.15 6.62 -19.49
C LYS A 197 23.44 7.41 -19.73
N GLN A 198 23.36 8.54 -20.42
CA GLN A 198 24.49 9.46 -20.59
C GLN A 198 24.92 10.09 -19.27
N ALA A 199 23.96 10.47 -18.41
CA ALA A 199 24.25 11.03 -17.10
C ALA A 199 24.82 10.00 -16.11
N TYR A 200 24.41 8.73 -16.24
CA TYR A 200 24.88 7.63 -15.38
C TYR A 200 25.39 6.45 -16.23
N PRO A 201 26.65 6.49 -16.72
CA PRO A 201 27.20 5.47 -17.62
C PRO A 201 27.17 4.04 -17.04
N ASP A 202 27.34 3.90 -15.73
CA ASP A 202 27.33 2.60 -15.02
C ASP A 202 25.92 2.04 -14.75
N LEU A 203 24.87 2.84 -15.01
CA LEU A 203 23.47 2.44 -14.82
C LEU A 203 23.09 1.29 -15.75
N VAL A 204 22.40 0.29 -15.22
CA VAL A 204 21.86 -0.80 -16.04
C VAL A 204 20.43 -0.42 -16.42
N ILE A 205 20.12 -0.43 -17.72
CA ILE A 205 18.75 -0.26 -18.22
C ILE A 205 18.34 -1.57 -18.91
N ILE A 206 17.13 -2.04 -18.60
CA ILE A 206 16.53 -3.24 -19.18
C ILE A 206 15.13 -2.87 -19.63
N SER A 207 14.88 -2.87 -20.93
CA SER A 207 13.56 -2.63 -21.51
C SER A 207 12.92 -3.95 -21.92
N VAL A 208 11.76 -4.26 -21.35
CA VAL A 208 11.02 -5.49 -21.61
C VAL A 208 9.73 -5.15 -22.35
N SER A 209 9.57 -5.67 -23.56
CA SER A 209 8.30 -5.56 -24.29
C SER A 209 7.28 -6.53 -23.69
N ILE A 210 6.12 -6.01 -23.31
CA ILE A 210 5.03 -6.78 -22.71
C ILE A 210 3.95 -7.15 -23.75
N ASP A 211 4.15 -6.79 -25.02
CA ASP A 211 3.24 -7.15 -26.11
C ASP A 211 3.36 -8.67 -26.40
N PRO A 212 2.28 -9.46 -26.24
CA PRO A 212 2.29 -10.88 -26.59
C PRO A 212 2.62 -11.14 -28.08
N GLY A 213 2.39 -10.15 -28.95
CA GLY A 213 2.70 -10.21 -30.38
C GLY A 213 4.09 -9.69 -30.75
N GLU A 214 4.90 -9.23 -29.79
CA GLU A 214 6.24 -8.71 -30.09
C GLU A 214 7.14 -9.79 -30.70
N THR A 215 7.92 -9.42 -31.71
CA THR A 215 8.98 -10.25 -32.29
C THR A 215 10.35 -9.69 -31.94
N ASP A 216 11.38 -10.55 -31.91
CA ASP A 216 12.75 -10.09 -31.63
C ASP A 216 13.24 -9.10 -32.69
N ASP A 217 12.83 -9.27 -33.95
CA ASP A 217 13.17 -8.34 -35.04
C ASP A 217 12.51 -6.98 -34.86
N ASN A 218 11.22 -6.92 -34.49
CA ASN A 218 10.53 -5.65 -34.23
C ASN A 218 11.17 -4.90 -33.07
N LEU A 219 11.46 -5.62 -31.98
CA LEU A 219 12.05 -5.03 -30.78
C LEU A 219 13.51 -4.60 -31.02
N ARG A 220 14.28 -5.34 -31.83
CA ARG A 220 15.61 -4.92 -32.28
C ARG A 220 15.54 -3.67 -33.16
N ASN A 221 14.64 -3.62 -34.13
CA ASN A 221 14.43 -2.44 -34.97
C ASN A 221 14.03 -1.21 -34.15
N PHE A 222 13.23 -1.39 -33.10
CA PHE A 222 12.90 -0.33 -32.15
C PHE A 222 14.14 0.16 -31.40
N LYS A 223 14.93 -0.75 -30.81
CA LYS A 223 16.21 -0.43 -30.14
C LYS A 223 17.15 0.36 -31.07
N GLU A 224 17.32 -0.10 -32.31
CA GLU A 224 18.18 0.53 -33.31
C GLU A 224 17.72 1.94 -33.69
N ARG A 225 16.39 2.15 -33.86
CA ARG A 225 15.82 3.47 -34.17
C ARG A 225 16.27 4.56 -33.20
N TYR A 226 16.39 4.22 -31.92
CA TYR A 226 16.77 5.16 -30.87
C TYR A 226 18.27 5.15 -30.54
N ASN A 227 19.07 4.31 -31.23
CA ASN A 227 20.46 4.04 -30.88
C ASN A 227 20.63 3.67 -29.40
N ALA A 228 19.69 2.88 -28.86
CA ALA A 228 19.72 2.46 -27.47
C ALA A 228 20.77 1.37 -27.28
N ASP A 229 21.73 1.57 -26.37
CA ASP A 229 22.86 0.66 -26.13
C ASP A 229 22.64 -0.33 -24.98
N TRP A 230 21.45 -0.33 -24.38
CA TRP A 230 21.08 -1.18 -23.26
C TRP A 230 20.25 -2.41 -23.66
N LEU A 231 19.83 -3.21 -22.68
CA LEU A 231 19.17 -4.50 -22.96
C LEU A 231 17.71 -4.32 -23.37
N PHE A 232 17.31 -5.06 -24.41
CA PHE A 232 15.92 -5.22 -24.82
C PHE A 232 15.55 -6.69 -24.85
N ALA A 233 14.42 -7.07 -24.26
CA ALA A 233 13.94 -8.45 -24.26
C ALA A 233 12.40 -8.49 -24.35
N ARG A 234 11.85 -9.63 -24.79
CA ARG A 234 10.40 -9.88 -24.68
C ARG A 234 10.08 -10.46 -23.31
N ASP A 235 8.86 -10.24 -22.83
CA ASP A 235 8.44 -10.76 -21.52
C ASP A 235 8.14 -12.27 -21.54
N THR A 236 9.18 -13.10 -21.61
CA THR A 236 9.06 -14.56 -21.58
C THR A 236 9.04 -15.14 -20.17
N ALA A 237 9.30 -14.32 -19.15
CA ALA A 237 9.40 -14.71 -17.74
C ALA A 237 8.30 -14.09 -16.86
N ARG A 238 7.26 -13.49 -17.46
CA ARG A 238 6.13 -12.85 -16.78
C ARG A 238 6.53 -11.67 -15.88
N VAL A 239 7.62 -10.99 -16.23
CA VAL A 239 8.15 -9.80 -15.58
C VAL A 239 7.05 -8.73 -15.43
N ALA A 240 6.23 -8.52 -16.46
CA ALA A 240 5.15 -7.53 -16.38
C ALA A 240 4.17 -7.85 -15.26
N SER A 241 3.73 -9.11 -15.14
CA SER A 241 2.80 -9.52 -14.09
C SER A 241 3.41 -9.42 -12.69
N THR A 242 4.70 -9.65 -12.56
CA THR A 242 5.43 -9.56 -11.29
C THR A 242 5.59 -8.12 -10.83
N TYR A 243 5.89 -7.21 -11.75
CA TYR A 243 6.25 -5.83 -11.43
C TYR A 243 5.12 -4.81 -11.56
N GLN A 244 4.03 -5.14 -12.29
CA GLN A 244 2.82 -4.29 -12.41
C GLN A 244 1.58 -4.89 -11.70
N GLY A 245 1.57 -6.19 -11.41
CA GLY A 245 0.39 -6.89 -10.89
C GLY A 245 -0.67 -7.10 -11.96
N TYR A 246 -1.95 -6.89 -11.61
CA TYR A 246 -3.10 -7.19 -12.48
C TYR A 246 -3.38 -6.14 -13.55
N VAL A 247 -2.83 -4.93 -13.41
CA VAL A 247 -3.03 -3.84 -14.38
C VAL A 247 -1.79 -3.74 -15.25
N LEU A 248 -1.91 -4.21 -16.49
CA LEU A 248 -0.85 -4.05 -17.47
C LEU A 248 -0.97 -2.68 -18.15
N ALA A 249 0.01 -1.79 -17.92
CA ALA A 249 0.06 -0.46 -18.47
C ALA A 249 1.50 -0.04 -18.81
N THR A 250 1.65 0.75 -19.87
CA THR A 250 2.95 1.15 -20.42
C THR A 250 3.00 2.65 -20.74
N PRO A 251 4.13 3.33 -20.53
CA PRO A 251 5.34 2.78 -19.92
C PRO A 251 5.15 2.51 -18.41
N THR A 252 5.84 1.50 -17.90
CA THR A 252 6.09 1.37 -16.46
C THR A 252 7.57 1.35 -16.22
N ILE A 253 8.04 2.17 -15.29
CA ILE A 253 9.44 2.23 -14.87
C ILE A 253 9.53 1.69 -13.46
N VAL A 254 10.46 0.77 -13.24
CA VAL A 254 10.86 0.24 -11.94
C VAL A 254 12.35 0.53 -11.76
N ILE A 255 12.75 1.05 -10.60
CA ILE A 255 14.17 1.18 -10.23
C ILE A 255 14.46 0.23 -9.08
N ILE A 256 15.55 -0.52 -9.23
CA ILE A 256 16.03 -1.51 -8.27
C ILE A 256 17.40 -1.06 -7.77
N THR A 257 17.59 -1.08 -6.45
CA THR A 257 18.84 -0.67 -5.80
C THR A 257 19.96 -1.71 -5.98
N PRO A 258 21.23 -1.34 -5.71
CA PRO A 258 22.35 -2.28 -5.70
C PRO A 258 22.15 -3.51 -4.82
N LYS A 259 21.42 -3.39 -3.70
CA LYS A 259 21.05 -4.51 -2.82
C LYS A 259 19.86 -5.33 -3.30
N GLY A 260 19.24 -4.97 -4.43
CA GLY A 260 18.13 -5.71 -5.02
C GLY A 260 16.76 -5.39 -4.42
N TYR A 261 16.55 -4.17 -3.94
CA TYR A 261 15.23 -3.70 -3.45
C TYR A 261 14.60 -2.74 -4.45
N LEU A 262 13.26 -2.72 -4.54
CA LEU A 262 12.56 -1.72 -5.33
C LEU A 262 12.67 -0.35 -4.65
N SER A 263 13.15 0.64 -5.40
CA SER A 263 13.26 2.02 -4.96
C SER A 263 12.40 3.02 -5.70
N PHE A 264 11.73 2.58 -6.75
CA PHE A 264 10.81 3.40 -7.54
C PHE A 264 9.94 2.49 -8.40
N ARG A 265 8.67 2.83 -8.56
CA ARG A 265 7.74 2.26 -9.53
C ARG A 265 6.73 3.31 -9.95
N LYS A 266 6.65 3.58 -11.25
CA LYS A 266 5.70 4.54 -11.81
C LYS A 266 5.14 4.04 -13.14
N VAL A 267 3.83 4.12 -13.29
CA VAL A 267 3.06 3.60 -14.43
C VAL A 267 2.61 4.78 -15.31
N GLU A 268 3.61 5.52 -15.80
CA GLU A 268 3.44 6.66 -16.70
C GLU A 268 4.83 7.09 -17.21
N LEU A 269 4.85 8.00 -18.18
CA LEU A 269 6.08 8.66 -18.60
C LEU A 269 6.65 9.47 -17.42
N VAL A 270 7.95 9.30 -17.14
CA VAL A 270 8.64 10.02 -16.06
C VAL A 270 9.69 10.95 -16.68
N PRO A 271 9.60 12.28 -16.45
CA PRO A 271 10.60 13.22 -16.94
C PRO A 271 12.02 12.93 -16.39
N LEU A 272 13.07 13.27 -17.15
CA LEU A 272 14.47 13.01 -16.82
C LEU A 272 14.87 13.45 -15.42
N GLU A 273 14.44 14.64 -14.96
CA GLU A 273 14.84 15.15 -13.65
C GLU A 273 14.25 14.32 -12.49
N ASP A 274 13.04 13.79 -12.67
CA ASP A 274 12.43 12.85 -11.73
C ASP A 274 13.15 11.50 -11.77
N LEU A 275 13.54 11.02 -12.96
CA LEU A 275 14.33 9.80 -13.14
C LEU A 275 15.72 9.92 -12.50
N LYS A 276 16.43 11.02 -12.71
CA LYS A 276 17.73 11.32 -12.05
C LYS A 276 17.57 11.28 -10.54
N SER A 277 16.57 11.99 -10.02
CA SER A 277 16.28 12.01 -8.58
C SER A 277 16.02 10.61 -8.04
N ALA A 278 15.25 9.78 -8.76
CA ALA A 278 14.93 8.42 -8.35
C ALA A 278 16.13 7.46 -8.43
N VAL A 279 16.98 7.59 -9.46
CA VAL A 279 18.24 6.84 -9.60
C VAL A 279 19.23 7.22 -8.49
N GLU A 280 19.37 8.50 -8.17
CA GLU A 280 20.25 8.96 -7.10
C GLU A 280 19.79 8.46 -5.72
N ARG A 281 18.47 8.43 -5.49
CA ARG A 281 17.90 7.76 -4.32
C ARG A 281 18.28 6.28 -4.30
N ALA A 282 18.14 5.57 -5.42
CA ALA A 282 18.51 4.16 -5.51
C ALA A 282 20.00 3.90 -5.18
N TYR A 283 20.91 4.76 -5.66
CA TYR A 283 22.34 4.69 -5.32
C TYR A 283 22.62 4.89 -3.83
N ARG A 284 21.81 5.71 -3.15
CA ARG A 284 21.87 5.90 -1.69
C ARG A 284 21.14 4.79 -0.91
N GLU A 285 20.65 3.75 -1.58
CA GLU A 285 19.78 2.72 -1.01
C GLU A 285 18.48 3.31 -0.41
N GLU A 286 18.00 4.38 -1.01
CA GLU A 286 16.74 5.02 -0.65
C GLU A 286 15.59 4.41 -1.46
N GLY A 287 14.91 3.43 -0.86
CA GLY A 287 13.74 2.77 -1.43
C GLY A 287 12.47 3.64 -1.47
N GLU A 288 11.55 3.36 -2.40
CA GLU A 288 10.18 3.89 -2.43
C GLU A 288 9.30 2.98 -1.58
N LEU A 289 8.48 3.61 -0.74
CA LEU A 289 7.33 2.96 -0.13
C LEU A 289 6.27 2.83 -1.21
N ILE A 290 6.21 1.67 -1.85
CA ILE A 290 5.13 1.37 -2.78
C ILE A 290 3.81 1.45 -1.99
N PRO A 291 2.86 2.34 -2.35
CA PRO A 291 1.52 2.26 -1.81
C PRO A 291 0.90 0.95 -2.28
N GLY A 292 0.75 -0.02 -1.37
CA GLY A 292 -0.06 -1.23 -1.53
C GLY A 292 0.09 -1.96 -2.86
N GLY A 293 1.20 -2.69 -3.05
CA GLY A 293 1.22 -3.81 -4.00
C GLY A 293 0.36 -4.94 -3.45
N ALA A 294 -0.74 -5.24 -4.14
CA ALA A 294 -1.66 -6.31 -3.80
C ALA A 294 -0.93 -7.64 -3.63
N SER A 295 -1.00 -8.22 -2.43
CA SER A 295 -0.96 -9.66 -2.25
C SER A 295 -2.21 -10.07 -1.48
N GLU A 296 -2.98 -10.93 -2.14
CA GLU A 296 -4.11 -11.72 -1.65
C GLU A 296 -5.41 -10.99 -1.31
N GLU A 297 -6.28 -10.83 -2.32
CA GLU A 297 -7.72 -11.04 -2.11
C GLU A 297 -8.28 -12.01 -3.14
N LYS A 298 -8.71 -13.16 -2.61
CA LYS A 298 -9.65 -14.12 -3.19
C LYS A 298 -10.88 -13.38 -3.76
N PRO A 299 -11.48 -13.78 -4.90
CA PRO A 299 -12.62 -13.05 -5.44
C PRO A 299 -13.82 -13.22 -4.50
N MET A 300 -14.16 -12.14 -3.78
CA MET A 300 -15.46 -11.98 -3.13
C MET A 300 -16.39 -11.33 -4.15
N ILE A 301 -17.16 -12.13 -4.88
CA ILE A 301 -18.41 -11.65 -5.49
C ILE A 301 -19.47 -11.87 -4.40
N PRO A 302 -19.98 -10.83 -3.71
CA PRO A 302 -21.15 -11.00 -2.87
C PRO A 302 -22.33 -11.32 -3.80
N GLY A 303 -22.87 -12.54 -3.69
CA GLY A 303 -24.12 -12.91 -4.36
C GLY A 303 -24.03 -13.96 -5.47
N PHE A 304 -22.89 -14.61 -5.72
CA PHE A 304 -22.86 -15.68 -6.73
C PHE A 304 -23.71 -16.90 -6.32
N GLU A 305 -23.81 -17.21 -5.02
CA GLU A 305 -24.76 -18.20 -4.47
C GLU A 305 -26.22 -17.82 -4.76
N ALA A 306 -26.57 -16.54 -4.68
CA ALA A 306 -27.91 -16.06 -4.98
C ALA A 306 -28.22 -16.14 -6.49
N VAL A 307 -27.25 -15.83 -7.35
CA VAL A 307 -27.40 -15.95 -8.80
C VAL A 307 -27.50 -17.42 -9.23
N LEU A 308 -26.70 -18.32 -8.64
CA LEU A 308 -26.78 -19.75 -8.91
C LEU A 308 -28.12 -20.34 -8.43
N ALA A 309 -28.59 -19.91 -7.25
CA ALA A 309 -29.90 -20.33 -6.72
C ALA A 309 -31.05 -19.83 -7.60
N ILE A 310 -31.02 -18.59 -8.08
CA ILE A 310 -32.04 -18.02 -8.97
C ILE A 310 -32.06 -18.76 -10.32
N VAL A 311 -30.88 -19.03 -10.90
CA VAL A 311 -30.78 -19.78 -12.16
C VAL A 311 -31.27 -21.22 -11.97
N MET A 312 -30.88 -21.90 -10.89
CA MET A 312 -31.31 -23.27 -10.61
C MET A 312 -32.82 -23.38 -10.35
N VAL A 313 -33.41 -22.43 -9.61
CA VAL A 313 -34.87 -22.37 -9.41
C VAL A 313 -35.59 -22.05 -10.72
N GLY A 314 -35.06 -21.15 -11.54
CA GLY A 314 -35.59 -20.84 -12.86
C GLY A 314 -35.62 -22.05 -13.80
N VAL A 315 -34.52 -22.82 -13.85
CA VAL A 315 -34.44 -24.06 -14.63
C VAL A 315 -35.40 -25.11 -14.08
N LEU A 316 -35.49 -25.29 -12.75
CA LEU A 316 -36.39 -26.27 -12.15
C LEU A 316 -37.88 -25.96 -12.45
N VAL A 317 -38.28 -24.69 -12.37
CA VAL A 317 -39.65 -24.25 -12.70
C VAL A 317 -39.94 -24.43 -14.20
N ALA A 318 -38.97 -24.16 -15.08
CA ALA A 318 -39.12 -24.38 -16.51
C ALA A 318 -39.28 -25.87 -16.85
N VAL A 319 -38.47 -26.75 -16.25
CA VAL A 319 -38.57 -28.21 -16.45
C VAL A 319 -39.91 -28.75 -15.92
N GLN A 320 -40.38 -28.28 -14.76
CA GLN A 320 -41.69 -28.70 -14.22
C GLN A 320 -42.87 -28.21 -15.08
N ARG A 321 -42.79 -27.00 -15.66
CA ARG A 321 -43.81 -26.49 -16.60
C ARG A 321 -43.83 -27.27 -17.91
N LEU A 322 -42.66 -27.67 -18.42
CA LEU A 322 -42.55 -28.51 -19.62
C LEU A 322 -43.07 -29.93 -19.36
N ALA A 323 -42.82 -30.51 -18.18
CA ALA A 323 -43.33 -31.81 -17.78
C ALA A 323 -44.86 -31.85 -17.61
N LYS A 324 -45.48 -30.75 -17.14
CA LYS A 324 -46.95 -30.62 -17.03
C LYS A 324 -47.66 -30.38 -18.36
N ARG A 325 -47.01 -29.82 -19.38
CA ARG A 325 -47.58 -29.64 -20.73
C ARG A 325 -47.56 -30.90 -21.60
N LYS A 326 -46.80 -31.94 -21.20
CA LYS A 326 -46.71 -33.24 -21.89
C LYS A 326 -47.57 -34.34 -21.25
N ARG A 327 -48.48 -33.99 -20.33
CA ARG A 327 -49.52 -34.88 -19.81
C ARG A 327 -50.90 -34.39 -20.21
#